data_AF-A0A4R1MV06-F1
#
_entry.id   AF-A0A4R1MV06-F1
#
_cell.length_a   1.000
_cell.length_b   1.000
_cell.length_c   1.000
_cell.angle_alpha   90.00
_cell.angle_beta   90.00
_cell.angle_gamma   90.00
#
_symmetry.space_group_name_H-M   'P 1'
#
loop_
_entity.id
_entity.type
_entity.pdbx_description
1 polymer ?
#
loop_
_entity_poly.entity_id
_entity_poly.type
_entity_poly.pdbx_seq_one_letter_code
_entity_poly.pdbx_strand_id
1 'polypeptide(L)'
;MRNSIVCAALCSALLVIPGCGTAPPAPISPVVHTEIVEAKVQVPVACIDAVPQAPAFLSDADLLAAPNGSAVDRIWRDHLQRKQWEGQLEALIVACAGVKK
;
A
#
# COMPACT_ATOMS: atom_id res chain seq x y z
N MET A 1 92.69 0.14 -4.57
CA MET A 1 91.74 0.90 -5.42
C MET A 1 91.44 2.21 -4.66
N ARG A 2 92.14 3.31 -5.01
CA ARG A 2 91.60 4.56 -5.62
C ARG A 2 90.42 5.14 -4.82
N ASN A 3 90.64 6.09 -3.90
CA ASN A 3 90.79 7.56 -4.07
C ASN A 3 89.61 8.27 -4.77
N SER A 4 89.00 9.19 -4.01
CA SER A 4 88.52 10.55 -4.37
C SER A 4 87.46 10.68 -5.48
N ILE A 5 86.47 11.58 -5.42
CA ILE A 5 86.52 13.04 -5.54
C ILE A 5 85.03 13.46 -5.31
N VAL A 6 84.63 14.13 -4.23
CA VAL A 6 84.71 15.59 -3.96
C VAL A 6 83.88 16.45 -4.93
N CYS A 7 83.11 17.36 -4.34
CA CYS A 7 82.43 18.52 -4.93
C CYS A 7 81.19 18.20 -5.78
N ALA A 8 79.97 18.41 -5.28
CA ALA A 8 79.50 19.69 -4.72
C ALA A 8 80.03 20.84 -5.59
N ALA A 9 79.59 20.83 -6.84
CA ALA A 9 79.92 21.82 -7.83
C ALA A 9 78.62 22.35 -8.41
N LEU A 10 78.34 23.59 -8.01
CA LEU A 10 77.57 24.58 -8.74
C LEU A 10 76.06 24.31 -8.84
N CYS A 11 75.27 24.93 -7.97
CA CYS A 11 74.81 26.31 -8.17
C CYS A 11 74.26 26.56 -9.57
N SER A 12 73.03 27.08 -9.54
CA SER A 12 72.45 27.92 -10.59
C SER A 12 71.93 27.16 -11.81
N ALA A 13 70.63 26.89 -11.80
CA ALA A 13 69.73 27.68 -12.64
C ALA A 13 68.26 27.33 -12.36
N LEU A 14 67.44 28.38 -12.26
CA LEU A 14 65.98 28.42 -12.50
C LEU A 14 65.11 27.94 -11.33
N LEU A 15 64.84 28.78 -10.32
CA LEU A 15 63.78 29.82 -10.34
C LEU A 15 62.48 29.37 -11.05
N VAL A 16 61.46 29.15 -10.22
CA VAL A 16 60.04 29.51 -10.43
C VAL A 16 59.26 28.75 -11.51
N ILE A 17 58.35 27.87 -11.08
CA ILE A 17 56.94 27.93 -11.50
C ILE A 17 56.04 27.59 -10.29
N PRO A 18 55.18 28.50 -9.81
CA PRO A 18 54.06 28.13 -8.97
C PRO A 18 53.00 27.48 -9.87
N GLY A 19 52.93 26.16 -9.88
CA GLY A 19 51.91 25.42 -10.62
C GLY A 19 50.59 25.41 -9.84
N CYS A 20 49.63 26.18 -10.33
CA CYS A 20 48.28 26.38 -9.80
C CYS A 20 47.57 25.09 -9.36
N GLY A 21 47.31 24.96 -8.06
CA GLY A 21 46.26 24.09 -7.57
C GLY A 21 44.91 24.75 -7.86
N THR A 22 44.33 24.49 -9.02
CA THR A 22 42.91 24.79 -9.25
C THR A 22 42.12 23.81 -8.41
N ALA A 23 41.50 24.29 -7.32
CA ALA A 23 40.51 23.53 -6.59
C ALA A 23 39.45 23.01 -7.59
N PRO A 24 39.02 21.74 -7.49
CA PRO A 24 37.99 21.22 -8.38
C PRO A 24 36.75 22.11 -8.26
N PRO A 25 36.10 22.48 -9.38
CA PRO A 25 34.90 23.29 -9.33
C PRO A 25 33.86 22.60 -8.44
N ALA A 26 33.20 23.40 -7.59
CA ALA A 26 32.20 22.89 -6.66
C ALA A 26 31.14 22.05 -7.39
N PRO A 27 30.66 20.95 -6.79
CA PRO A 27 29.62 20.12 -7.40
C PRO A 27 28.39 20.97 -7.68
N ILE A 28 28.01 21.04 -8.95
CA ILE A 28 26.82 21.76 -9.41
C ILE A 28 25.63 20.98 -8.87
N SER A 29 24.88 21.54 -7.92
CA SER A 29 23.64 20.92 -7.46
C SER A 29 22.68 20.78 -8.66
N PRO A 30 22.15 19.59 -8.95
CA PRO A 30 21.23 19.42 -10.06
C PRO A 30 19.98 20.28 -9.82
N VAL A 31 19.60 21.08 -10.82
CA VAL A 31 18.35 21.83 -10.80
C VAL A 31 17.22 20.84 -11.01
N VAL A 32 16.61 20.39 -9.91
CA VAL A 32 15.43 19.51 -9.94
C VAL A 32 14.25 20.35 -10.41
N HIS A 33 13.78 20.09 -11.64
CA HIS A 33 12.53 20.64 -12.13
C HIS A 33 11.40 19.75 -11.65
N THR A 34 10.68 20.20 -10.64
CA THR A 34 9.44 19.57 -10.19
C THR A 34 8.29 20.09 -11.03
N GLU A 35 7.70 19.20 -11.84
CA GLU A 35 6.45 19.46 -12.54
C GLU A 35 5.30 18.81 -11.77
N ILE A 36 4.21 19.55 -11.57
CA ILE A 36 3.01 19.03 -10.93
C ILE A 36 2.16 18.36 -12.01
N VAL A 37 2.04 17.03 -11.93
CA VAL A 37 1.17 16.26 -12.81
C VAL A 37 -0.10 15.90 -12.05
N GLU A 38 -1.25 16.38 -12.51
CA GLU A 38 -2.55 15.96 -11.99
C GLU A 38 -2.86 14.52 -12.41
N ALA A 39 -2.82 13.59 -11.46
CA ALA A 39 -3.22 12.20 -11.68
C ALA A 39 -4.69 12.00 -11.29
N LYS A 40 -5.52 11.56 -12.25
CA LYS A 40 -6.89 11.13 -11.96
C LYS A 40 -6.88 9.74 -11.33
N VAL A 41 -7.00 9.69 -10.01
CA VAL A 41 -7.13 8.43 -9.27
C VAL A 41 -8.61 8.05 -9.21
N GLN A 42 -8.94 6.87 -9.74
CA GLN A 42 -10.28 6.30 -9.61
C GLN A 42 -10.50 5.83 -8.17
N VAL A 43 -11.50 6.37 -7.48
CA VAL A 43 -11.87 5.93 -6.13
C VAL A 43 -12.87 4.78 -6.23
N PRO A 44 -12.56 3.59 -5.70
CA PRO A 44 -13.53 2.49 -5.66
C PRO A 44 -14.72 2.88 -4.76
N VAL A 45 -15.88 3.08 -5.37
CA VAL A 45 -17.15 3.23 -4.65
C VAL A 45 -17.76 1.85 -4.42
N ALA A 46 -18.31 1.64 -3.23
CA ALA A 46 -19.07 0.44 -2.89
C ALA A 46 -20.30 0.30 -3.82
N CYS A 47 -20.57 -0.91 -4.26
CA CYS A 47 -21.74 -1.23 -5.09
C CYS A 47 -23.02 -1.51 -4.28
N ILE A 48 -22.89 -1.71 -2.97
CA ILE A 48 -23.99 -1.97 -2.03
C ILE A 48 -23.99 -0.83 -1.01
N ASP A 49 -25.06 -0.04 -1.01
CA ASP A 49 -25.18 1.12 -0.13
C ASP A 49 -25.53 0.73 1.31
N ALA A 50 -26.36 -0.32 1.46
CA ALA A 50 -26.78 -0.83 2.76
C ALA A 50 -27.08 -2.32 2.71
N VAL A 51 -26.76 -3.02 3.80
CA VAL A 51 -27.10 -4.43 4.00
C VAL A 51 -28.40 -4.51 4.82
N PRO A 52 -29.42 -5.26 4.37
CA PRO A 52 -30.64 -5.48 5.13
C PRO A 52 -30.34 -6.06 6.51
N GLN A 53 -31.01 -5.53 7.53
CA GLN A 53 -30.83 -6.01 8.89
C GLN A 53 -31.22 -7.49 9.00
N ALA A 54 -30.38 -8.27 9.67
CA ALA A 54 -30.68 -9.67 9.96
C ALA A 54 -31.90 -9.77 10.90
N PRO A 55 -32.87 -10.63 10.59
CA PRO A 55 -33.93 -10.98 11.53
C PRO A 55 -33.37 -11.63 12.80
N ALA A 56 -34.14 -11.59 13.89
CA ALA A 56 -33.83 -12.40 15.06
C ALA A 56 -34.07 -13.87 14.74
N PHE A 57 -32.99 -14.66 14.75
CA PHE A 57 -33.06 -16.08 14.52
C PHE A 57 -33.08 -16.87 15.82
N LEU A 58 -33.68 -18.06 15.78
CA LEU A 58 -33.71 -18.95 16.93
C LEU A 58 -32.29 -19.38 17.33
N SER A 59 -32.01 -19.26 18.63
CA SER A 59 -30.83 -19.84 19.26
C SER A 59 -31.12 -21.25 19.77
N ASP A 60 -30.07 -22.00 20.07
CA ASP A 60 -30.19 -23.32 20.70
C ASP A 60 -30.92 -23.26 22.04
N ALA A 61 -30.73 -22.17 22.80
CA ALA A 61 -31.43 -21.95 24.05
C ALA A 61 -32.95 -21.78 23.84
N ASP A 62 -33.36 -21.08 22.77
CA ASP A 62 -34.79 -20.90 22.43
C ASP A 62 -35.45 -22.22 22.01
N LEU A 63 -34.68 -23.11 21.37
CA LEU A 63 -35.14 -24.44 20.98
C LEU A 63 -35.31 -25.36 22.19
N LEU A 64 -34.35 -25.35 23.11
CA LEU A 64 -34.40 -26.14 24.34
C LEU A 64 -35.47 -25.64 25.32
N ALA A 65 -35.76 -24.33 25.32
CA ALA A 65 -36.82 -23.73 26.12
C ALA A 65 -38.22 -23.88 25.48
N ALA A 66 -38.32 -24.44 24.27
CA ALA A 66 -39.59 -24.56 23.57
C ALA A 66 -40.55 -25.53 24.30
N PRO A 67 -41.78 -25.11 24.64
CA PRO A 67 -42.75 -26.00 25.26
C PRO A 67 -43.23 -27.08 24.27
N ASN A 68 -43.41 -28.32 24.78
CA ASN A 68 -44.11 -29.46 24.17
C ASN A 68 -44.08 -29.52 22.64
N GLY A 69 -43.15 -30.28 22.04
CA GLY A 69 -43.16 -30.65 20.61
C GLY A 69 -43.08 -29.50 19.58
N SER A 70 -43.29 -28.25 20.00
CA SER A 70 -43.40 -27.07 19.12
C SER A 70 -42.07 -26.61 18.53
N ALA A 71 -40.97 -27.25 18.93
CA ALA A 71 -39.64 -26.99 18.41
C ALA A 71 -39.59 -27.14 16.88
N VAL A 72 -40.24 -28.16 16.33
CA VAL A 72 -40.24 -28.41 14.87
C VAL A 72 -40.88 -27.24 14.11
N ASP A 73 -42.05 -26.78 14.55
CA ASP A 73 -42.74 -25.64 13.91
C ASP A 73 -41.96 -24.33 14.04
N ARG A 74 -41.29 -24.13 15.17
CA ARG A 74 -40.43 -22.95 15.41
C ARG A 74 -39.23 -22.97 14.47
N ILE A 75 -38.53 -24.11 14.39
CA ILE A 75 -37.40 -24.31 13.46
C ILE A 75 -37.85 -24.09 12.01
N TRP A 76 -39.02 -24.61 11.63
CA TRP A 76 -39.54 -24.45 10.28
C TRP A 76 -39.78 -22.98 9.92
N ARG A 77 -40.41 -22.21 10.82
CA ARG A 77 -40.61 -20.76 10.59
C ARG A 77 -39.28 -19.99 10.54
N ASP A 78 -38.35 -20.30 11.42
CA ASP A 78 -37.01 -19.71 11.41
C ASP A 78 -36.28 -20.01 10.09
N HIS A 79 -36.39 -21.24 9.59
CA HIS A 79 -35.85 -21.64 8.29
C HIS A 79 -36.42 -20.82 7.14
N LEU A 80 -37.74 -20.65 7.08
CA LEU A 80 -38.38 -19.83 6.03
C LEU A 80 -37.92 -18.36 6.09
N GLN A 81 -37.82 -17.81 7.30
CA GLN A 81 -37.32 -16.44 7.50
C GLN A 81 -35.87 -16.31 7.02
N ARG A 82 -34.99 -17.27 7.36
CA ARG A 82 -33.60 -17.31 6.87
C ARG A 82 -33.54 -17.35 5.36
N LYS A 83 -34.30 -18.25 4.73
CA LYS A 83 -34.37 -18.38 3.27
C LYS A 83 -34.76 -17.08 2.59
N GLN A 84 -35.74 -16.37 3.14
CA GLN A 84 -36.16 -15.08 2.59
C GLN A 84 -35.07 -14.01 2.72
N TRP A 85 -34.40 -13.93 3.87
CA TRP A 85 -33.32 -12.96 4.07
C TRP A 85 -32.09 -13.27 3.22
N GLU A 86 -31.70 -14.54 3.13
CA GLU A 86 -30.64 -15.00 2.23
C GLU A 86 -30.93 -14.62 0.78
N GLY A 87 -32.17 -14.80 0.31
CA GLY A 87 -32.57 -14.40 -1.04
C GLY A 87 -32.44 -12.89 -1.30
N GLN A 88 -32.69 -12.04 -0.29
CA GLN A 88 -32.48 -10.60 -0.41
C GLN A 88 -30.98 -10.26 -0.51
N LEU A 89 -30.14 -10.92 0.29
CA LEU A 89 -28.69 -10.73 0.22
C LEU A 89 -28.12 -11.20 -1.11
N GLU A 90 -28.57 -12.36 -1.60
CA GLU A 90 -28.15 -12.89 -2.89
C GLU A 90 -28.53 -11.93 -4.02
N ALA A 91 -29.74 -11.37 -4.01
CA ALA A 91 -30.15 -10.37 -5.00
C ALA A 91 -29.23 -9.13 -4.99
N LEU A 92 -28.83 -8.65 -3.82
CA LEU A 92 -27.89 -7.51 -3.71
C LEU A 92 -26.51 -7.84 -4.27
N ILE A 93 -26.00 -9.05 -3.99
CA ILE A 93 -24.71 -9.50 -4.50
C ILE A 93 -24.76 -9.67 -6.01
N VAL A 94 -25.81 -10.30 -6.54
CA VAL A 94 -26.00 -10.48 -7.98
C VAL A 94 -26.11 -9.14 -8.70
N ALA A 95 -26.86 -8.18 -8.13
CA ALA A 95 -26.95 -6.83 -8.67
C ALA A 95 -25.55 -6.18 -8.69
N CYS A 96 -24.82 -6.19 -7.57
CA CYS A 96 -23.47 -5.63 -7.49
C CYS A 96 -22.49 -6.28 -8.49
N ALA A 97 -22.47 -7.61 -8.59
CA ALA A 97 -21.58 -8.32 -9.50
C ALA A 97 -21.97 -8.10 -10.98
N GLY A 98 -23.26 -7.87 -11.24
CA GLY A 98 -23.80 -7.52 -12.56
C GLY A 98 -23.48 -6.08 -12.99
N VAL A 99 -23.17 -5.18 -12.06
CA VAL A 99 -22.61 -3.85 -12.37
C VAL A 99 -21.17 -4.02 -12.86
N LYS A 100 -21.02 -4.46 -14.11
CA LYS A 100 -19.75 -4.31 -14.84
C LYS A 100 -19.50 -2.81 -14.99
N LYS A 101 -18.45 -2.32 -14.33
CA LYS A 101 -17.87 -1.00 -14.61
C LYS A 101 -17.16 -1.01 -15.96
#